data_AF-A0A7W1YSN0-F1
#
_entry.id   AF-A0A7W1YSN0-F1
#
_cell.length_a   1.000
_cell.length_b   1.000
_cell.length_c   1.000
_cell.angle_alpha   90.00
_cell.angle_beta   90.00
_cell.angle_gamma   90.00
#
_symmetry.space_group_name_H-M   'P 1'
#
loop_
_entity.id
_entity.type
_entity.pdbx_description
1 polymer ?
#
loop_
_entity_poly.entity_id
_entity_poly.type
_entity_poly.pdbx_seq_one_letter_code
_entity_poly.pdbx_strand_id
1 'polypeptide(L)'
;QHDEATVYVTMTGYRFDEFDAYVYVSRDYGATWTSLVNNLPAEPINVIGEDPANSNILYIGTDTGVFASVDRGLTWQALCDGLPTIPIYDLVVHPRDGELVIGTHGRSVFVADISAVRRQASQGAPVR
;
A
#
# COMPACT_ATOMS: atom_id res chain seq x y z
N GLN A 1 -2.74 9.80 13.44
CA GLN A 1 -2.59 11.14 12.85
C GLN A 1 -1.41 11.07 11.90
N HIS A 2 -1.59 11.44 10.64
CA HIS A 2 -0.51 11.41 9.65
C HIS A 2 0.50 12.52 9.93
N ASP A 3 1.76 12.28 9.53
CA ASP A 3 2.82 13.29 9.55
C ASP A 3 2.68 14.21 8.33
N GLU A 4 2.51 15.51 8.57
CA GLU A 4 2.32 16.52 7.52
C GLU A 4 3.48 16.58 6.52
N ALA A 5 4.70 16.23 6.95
CA ALA A 5 5.87 16.23 6.08
C ALA A 5 5.91 15.01 5.14
N THR A 6 5.10 13.99 5.40
CA THR A 6 5.11 12.73 4.64
C THR A 6 4.18 12.81 3.45
N VAL A 7 4.72 12.59 2.25
CA VAL A 7 3.98 12.57 0.99
C VAL A 7 4.35 11.31 0.22
N TYR A 8 3.35 10.60 -0.29
CA TYR A 8 3.54 9.42 -1.12
C TYR A 8 3.14 9.72 -2.57
N VAL A 9 3.86 9.13 -3.52
CA VAL A 9 3.52 9.19 -4.94
C VAL A 9 3.63 7.79 -5.53
N THR A 10 2.61 7.41 -6.30
CA THR A 10 2.64 6.24 -7.17
C THR A 10 2.48 6.69 -8.62
N MET A 11 3.04 5.95 -9.56
CA MET A 11 2.92 6.25 -10.99
C MET A 11 2.62 4.98 -11.78
N THR A 12 1.90 5.16 -12.89
CA THR A 12 1.59 4.09 -13.83
C THR A 12 2.07 4.47 -15.22
N GLY A 13 2.94 3.65 -15.79
CA GLY A 13 3.39 3.71 -17.17
C GLY A 13 2.52 2.87 -18.11
N TYR A 14 1.43 2.27 -17.63
CA TYR A 14 0.65 1.25 -18.35
C TYR A 14 0.22 1.67 -19.76
N ARG A 15 -0.16 2.94 -19.97
CA ARG A 15 -0.57 3.48 -21.28
C ARG A 15 0.58 3.70 -22.27
N PHE A 16 1.82 3.49 -21.82
CA PHE A 16 3.05 3.70 -22.56
C PHE A 16 3.88 2.40 -22.66
N ASP A 17 3.27 1.24 -22.41
CA ASP A 17 3.94 -0.07 -22.36
C ASP A 17 5.11 -0.15 -21.35
N GLU A 18 5.01 0.64 -20.27
CA GLU A 18 5.97 0.66 -19.17
C GLU A 18 5.32 0.06 -17.91
N PHE A 19 5.84 -1.09 -17.51
CA PHE A 19 5.30 -1.91 -16.41
C PHE A 19 6.16 -1.86 -15.16
N ASP A 20 7.17 -0.99 -15.10
CA ASP A 20 7.96 -0.87 -13.88
C ASP A 20 7.10 -0.35 -12.71
N ALA A 21 7.41 -0.82 -11.51
CA ALA A 21 6.77 -0.33 -10.30
C ALA A 21 7.33 1.04 -9.93
N TYR A 22 6.44 2.00 -9.69
CA TYR A 22 6.79 3.34 -9.24
C TYR A 22 6.02 3.68 -7.97
N VAL A 23 6.74 3.67 -6.85
CA VAL A 23 6.26 4.12 -5.55
C VAL A 23 7.38 4.84 -4.82
N TYR A 24 7.09 6.06 -4.37
CA TYR A 24 8.06 6.94 -3.74
C TYR A 24 7.47 7.60 -2.51
N VAL A 25 8.34 7.95 -1.58
CA VAL A 25 7.99 8.73 -0.40
C VAL A 25 8.93 9.91 -0.25
N SER A 26 8.37 11.06 0.11
CA SER A 26 9.07 12.19 0.69
C SER A 26 8.70 12.32 2.16
N ARG A 27 9.64 12.76 2.98
CA ARG A 27 9.45 13.07 4.41
C ARG A 27 9.83 14.51 4.75
N ASP A 28 9.93 15.35 3.72
CA ASP A 28 10.37 16.73 3.78
C ASP A 28 9.54 17.60 2.83
N TYR A 29 8.22 17.37 2.82
CA TYR A 29 7.25 18.15 2.05
C TYR A 29 7.50 18.12 0.52
N GLY A 30 8.09 17.04 0.01
CA GLY A 30 8.36 16.84 -1.42
C GLY A 30 9.73 17.33 -1.88
N ALA A 31 10.63 17.73 -0.98
CA ALA A 31 11.96 18.22 -1.36
C ALA A 31 12.91 17.09 -1.80
N THR A 32 12.86 15.94 -1.13
CA THR A 32 13.62 14.73 -1.50
C THR A 32 12.71 13.50 -1.54
N TRP A 33 13.07 12.54 -2.40
CA TRP A 33 12.26 11.36 -2.67
C TRP A 33 13.09 10.09 -2.57
N THR A 34 12.53 9.10 -1.87
CA THR A 34 13.11 7.76 -1.74
C THR A 34 12.17 6.75 -2.41
N SER A 35 12.72 5.89 -3.26
CA SER A 35 11.97 4.77 -3.84
C SER A 35 11.59 3.76 -2.75
N LEU A 36 10.35 3.29 -2.80
CA LEU A 36 9.82 2.21 -1.97
C LEU A 36 9.60 0.92 -2.77
N VAL A 37 10.11 0.80 -4.00
CA VAL A 37 9.83 -0.36 -4.87
C VAL A 37 10.34 -1.66 -4.26
N ASN A 38 11.59 -1.66 -3.78
CA ASN A 38 12.29 -2.79 -3.15
C ASN A 38 12.01 -4.16 -3.81
N ASN A 39 11.14 -4.98 -3.20
CA ASN A 39 10.84 -6.34 -3.62
C ASN A 39 9.50 -6.49 -4.37
N LEU A 40 8.90 -5.38 -4.81
CA LEU A 40 7.70 -5.42 -5.64
C LEU A 40 8.01 -5.98 -7.04
N PRO A 41 7.06 -6.71 -7.65
CA PRO A 41 7.16 -7.08 -9.05
C PRO A 41 7.13 -5.85 -9.95
N ALA A 42 7.64 -6.01 -11.18
CA ALA A 42 7.50 -5.00 -12.22
C ALA A 42 6.05 -5.00 -12.72
N GLU A 43 5.21 -4.23 -12.03
CA GLU A 43 3.85 -3.89 -12.45
C GLU A 43 3.45 -2.47 -12.01
N PRO A 44 2.45 -1.85 -12.67
CA PRO A 44 1.94 -0.54 -12.28
C PRO A 44 1.43 -0.50 -10.83
N ILE A 45 1.76 0.59 -10.14
CA ILE A 45 1.23 0.91 -8.81
C ILE A 45 0.19 2.02 -8.96
N ASN A 46 -1.05 1.67 -8.66
CA ASN A 46 -2.20 2.50 -8.96
C ASN A 46 -2.63 3.37 -7.78
N VAL A 47 -2.42 2.89 -6.56
CA VAL A 47 -2.82 3.59 -5.32
C VAL A 47 -1.91 3.17 -4.17
N ILE A 48 -1.72 4.08 -3.22
CA ILE A 48 -1.08 3.83 -1.93
C ILE A 48 -1.91 4.43 -0.80
N GLY A 49 -2.03 3.72 0.31
CA GLY A 49 -2.69 4.18 1.53
C GLY A 49 -1.89 3.83 2.78
N GLU A 50 -1.81 4.76 3.74
CA GLU A 50 -1.21 4.54 5.06
C GLU A 50 -2.30 4.15 6.07
N ASP A 51 -2.00 3.19 6.95
CA ASP A 51 -2.92 2.83 8.03
C ASP A 51 -3.04 3.98 9.06
N PRO A 52 -4.26 4.50 9.32
CA PRO A 52 -4.44 5.63 10.22
C PRO A 52 -4.10 5.32 11.69
N ALA A 53 -4.09 4.04 12.07
CA ALA A 53 -3.74 3.58 13.41
C ALA A 53 -2.25 3.26 13.57
N ASN A 54 -1.51 3.03 12.48
CA ASN A 54 -0.09 2.71 12.53
C ASN A 54 0.63 3.12 11.23
N SER A 55 1.39 4.22 11.28
CA SER A 55 2.15 4.77 10.15
C SER A 55 3.30 3.87 9.65
N ASN A 56 3.55 2.73 10.30
CA ASN A 56 4.45 1.71 9.75
C ASN A 56 3.79 0.86 8.67
N ILE A 57 2.46 0.84 8.63
CA ILE A 57 1.70 -0.01 7.72
C ILE A 57 1.30 0.79 6.49
N LEU A 58 1.70 0.28 5.33
CA LEU A 58 1.33 0.82 4.03
C LEU A 58 0.63 -0.26 3.21
N TYR A 59 -0.37 0.12 2.44
CA TYR A 59 -1.05 -0.72 1.47
C TYR A 59 -0.85 -0.11 0.09
N ILE A 60 -0.62 -0.95 -0.91
CA ILE A 60 -0.60 -0.52 -2.31
C ILE A 60 -1.52 -1.40 -3.14
N GLY A 61 -2.18 -0.78 -4.10
CA GLY A 61 -2.95 -1.44 -5.13
C GLY A 61 -2.17 -1.49 -6.43
N THR A 62 -2.08 -2.67 -7.02
CA THR A 62 -1.39 -2.93 -8.29
C THR A 62 -2.37 -3.43 -9.34
N ASP A 63 -1.88 -3.79 -10.52
CA ASP A 63 -2.69 -4.44 -11.56
C ASP A 63 -3.04 -5.90 -11.24
N THR A 64 -2.36 -6.51 -10.27
CA THR A 64 -2.59 -7.92 -9.90
C THR A 64 -3.17 -8.12 -8.50
N GLY A 65 -3.18 -7.10 -7.64
CA GLY A 65 -3.85 -7.17 -6.35
C GLY A 65 -3.37 -6.13 -5.36
N VAL A 66 -3.37 -6.51 -4.08
CA VAL A 66 -2.95 -5.65 -2.97
C VAL A 66 -1.67 -6.20 -2.35
N PHE A 67 -0.73 -5.31 -2.05
CA PHE A 67 0.42 -5.62 -1.20
C PHE A 67 0.36 -4.76 0.06
N ALA A 68 0.87 -5.31 1.16
CA ALA A 68 1.03 -4.62 2.42
C ALA A 68 2.49 -4.61 2.84
N SER A 69 2.91 -3.51 3.46
CA SER A 69 4.17 -3.38 4.18
C SER A 69 3.87 -3.10 5.65
N VAL A 70 4.70 -3.63 6.54
CA VAL A 70 4.62 -3.39 8.00
C VAL A 70 5.82 -2.61 8.53
N ASP A 71 6.69 -2.15 7.63
CA ASP A 71 7.99 -1.54 7.90
C ASP A 71 8.23 -0.28 7.04
N ARG A 72 7.16 0.50 6.79
CA ARG A 72 7.19 1.78 6.04
C ARG A 72 7.65 1.64 4.59
N GLY A 73 7.33 0.53 3.95
CA GLY A 73 7.64 0.26 2.55
C GLY A 73 9.06 -0.28 2.32
N LEU A 74 9.74 -0.75 3.37
CA LEU A 74 11.03 -1.43 3.21
C LEU A 74 10.84 -2.83 2.64
N THR A 75 9.78 -3.54 3.04
CA THR A 75 9.39 -4.83 2.45
C THR A 75 7.89 -4.91 2.21
N TRP A 76 7.52 -5.59 1.12
CA TRP A 76 6.13 -5.77 0.69
C TRP A 76 5.75 -7.25 0.66
N GLN A 77 4.53 -7.55 1.10
CA GLN A 77 3.95 -8.89 1.13
C GLN A 77 2.58 -8.84 0.45
N ALA A 78 2.29 -9.81 -0.42
CA ALA A 78 1.00 -9.89 -1.08
C ALA A 78 -0.11 -10.16 -0.05
N LEU A 79 -1.20 -9.40 -0.11
CA LEU A 79 -2.38 -9.56 0.71
C LEU A 79 -3.40 -10.40 -0.05
N CYS A 80 -3.19 -11.73 -0.07
CA CYS A 80 -4.02 -12.69 -0.80
C CYS A 80 -5.20 -13.19 0.04
N ASP A 81 -6.18 -12.34 0.34
CA ASP A 81 -7.40 -12.74 1.08
C ASP A 81 -8.56 -13.04 0.12
N GLY A 82 -8.40 -14.08 -0.71
CA GLY A 82 -9.43 -14.48 -1.68
C GLY A 82 -9.68 -13.48 -2.82
N LEU A 83 -8.89 -12.41 -2.91
CA LEU A 83 -8.95 -11.43 -3.98
C LEU A 83 -8.45 -12.06 -5.30
N PRO A 84 -9.25 -12.06 -6.37
CA PRO A 84 -8.79 -12.51 -7.68
C PRO A 84 -7.74 -11.54 -8.24
N THR A 85 -6.92 -11.98 -9.19
CA THR A 85 -6.02 -11.10 -9.93
C THR A 85 -6.83 -10.03 -10.67
N ILE A 86 -6.73 -8.77 -10.23
CA ILE A 86 -7.48 -7.63 -10.76
C ILE A 86 -6.79 -6.31 -10.40
N PRO A 87 -6.88 -5.28 -11.27
CA PRO A 87 -6.38 -3.96 -10.91
C PRO A 87 -7.14 -3.32 -9.75
N ILE A 88 -6.37 -2.74 -8.85
CA ILE A 88 -6.86 -2.05 -7.65
C ILE A 88 -6.63 -0.55 -7.81
N TYR A 89 -7.70 0.24 -7.75
CA TYR A 89 -7.62 1.68 -7.97
C TYR A 89 -7.87 2.51 -6.71
N ASP A 90 -8.42 1.90 -5.65
CA ASP A 90 -8.66 2.60 -4.40
C ASP A 90 -8.51 1.69 -3.19
N LEU A 91 -8.02 2.27 -2.09
CA LEU A 91 -7.76 1.58 -0.82
C LEU A 91 -8.07 2.52 0.34
N VAL A 92 -9.00 2.12 1.20
CA VAL A 92 -9.36 2.89 2.40
C VAL A 92 -9.43 1.97 3.61
N VAL A 93 -8.73 2.30 4.68
CA VAL A 93 -8.90 1.63 5.97
C VAL A 93 -10.14 2.19 6.66
N HIS A 94 -11.15 1.35 6.87
CA HIS A 94 -12.38 1.76 7.54
C HIS A 94 -12.08 2.06 9.03
N PRO A 95 -12.30 3.29 9.52
CA PRO A 95 -11.77 3.73 10.81
C PRO A 95 -12.44 3.07 12.01
N ARG A 96 -13.71 2.65 11.87
CA ARG A 96 -14.47 2.00 12.96
C ARG A 96 -14.16 0.51 13.05
N ASP A 97 -14.15 -0.16 11.90
CA ASP A 97 -14.13 -1.63 11.85
C ASP A 97 -12.70 -2.16 11.68
N GLY A 98 -11.76 -1.30 11.24
CA GLY A 98 -10.35 -1.67 11.10
C GLY A 98 -10.11 -2.66 9.97
N GLU A 99 -10.93 -2.60 8.92
CA GLU A 99 -10.86 -3.42 7.71
C GLU A 99 -10.36 -2.59 6.53
N LEU A 100 -9.77 -3.24 5.53
CA LEU A 100 -9.36 -2.59 4.29
C LEU A 100 -10.46 -2.73 3.25
N VAL A 101 -11.00 -1.59 2.81
CA VAL A 101 -11.96 -1.49 1.71
C VAL A 101 -11.18 -1.30 0.41
N ILE A 102 -11.44 -2.16 -0.57
CA ILE A 102 -10.64 -2.29 -1.80
C ILE A 102 -11.53 -2.01 -3.01
N GLY A 103 -11.25 -0.92 -3.72
CA GLY A 103 -11.91 -0.56 -4.98
C GLY A 103 -11.22 -1.21 -6.18
N THR A 104 -11.93 -2.09 -6.89
CA THR A 104 -11.38 -2.84 -8.02
C THR A 104 -11.80 -2.28 -9.37
N HIS A 105 -11.05 -2.60 -10.43
CA HIS A 105 -11.47 -2.35 -11.80
C HIS A 105 -12.52 -3.37 -12.27
N GLY A 106 -13.79 -3.02 -12.14
CA GLY A 106 -14.89 -3.76 -12.77
C GLY A 106 -15.40 -5.00 -12.00
N ARG A 107 -14.99 -5.19 -10.74
CA ARG A 107 -15.54 -6.23 -9.84
C ARG A 107 -16.07 -5.70 -8.51
N SER A 108 -16.56 -4.47 -8.49
CA SER A 108 -17.11 -3.81 -7.29
C SER A 108 -16.05 -3.62 -6.18
N VAL A 109 -16.50 -3.65 -4.93
CA VAL A 109 -15.68 -3.42 -3.73
C VAL A 109 -15.47 -4.73 -2.99
N PHE A 110 -14.25 -4.95 -2.52
CA PHE A 110 -13.88 -6.04 -1.61
C PHE A 110 -13.55 -5.47 -0.23
N VAL A 111 -13.69 -6.30 0.81
CA VAL A 111 -13.30 -5.96 2.18
C VAL A 111 -12.39 -7.07 2.68
N ALA A 112 -11.24 -6.70 3.24
CA ALA A 112 -10.25 -7.64 3.77
C ALA A 112 -9.98 -7.37 5.26
N ASP A 113 -9.82 -8.45 6.04
CA ASP A 113 -9.35 -8.34 7.43
C ASP A 113 -7.84 -8.04 7.44
N ILE A 114 -7.48 -6.91 8.05
CA ILE A 114 -6.09 -6.48 8.21
C ILE A 114 -5.55 -6.69 9.63
N SER A 115 -6.29 -7.40 10.49
CA SER A 115 -5.87 -7.68 11.86
C SER A 115 -4.52 -8.40 11.92
N ALA A 116 -4.26 -9.31 10.98
CA ALA A 116 -2.98 -10.02 10.89
C ALA A 116 -1.81 -9.10 10.55
N VAL A 117 -1.99 -8.19 9.59
CA VAL A 117 -0.99 -7.17 9.20
C VAL A 117 -0.64 -6.28 10.39
N ARG A 118 -1.65 -5.80 11.12
CA ARG A 118 -1.45 -4.97 12.32
C ARG A 118 -0.73 -5.70 13.46
N ARG A 119 -1.05 -6.99 13.67
CA ARG A 119 -0.34 -7.82 14.66
C ARG A 119 1.13 -8.00 14.27
N GLN A 120 1.42 -8.27 13.00
CA GLN A 120 2.80 -8.41 12.52
C GLN A 120 3.62 -7.13 12.72
N ALA A 121 3.06 -5.97 12.38
CA ALA A 121 3.70 -4.67 12.60
C ALA A 121 4.02 -4.39 14.08
N SER A 122 3.17 -4.87 14.99
CA SER A 122 3.36 -4.71 16.44
C SER A 122 4.44 -5.63 17.01
N GLN A 123 4.69 -6.77 16.38
CA GLN A 123 5.70 -7.76 16.81
C GLN A 123 7.11 -7.45 16.28
N GLY A 124 7.21 -6.72 15.15
CA GLY A 124 8.48 -6.27 14.57
C GLY A 124 9.04 -4.96 15.16
N ALA A 125 8.26 -4.25 16.00
CA ALA A 125 8.74 -3.06 16.68
C ALA A 125 9.75 -3.45 17.79
N PRO A 126 10.95 -2.85 17.85
CA PRO A 126 11.86 -3.12 18.95
C PRO A 126 11.15 -2.75 20.26
N VAL A 127 11.14 -3.69 21.20
CA VAL A 127 10.75 -3.43 22.60
C VAL A 127 11.65 -2.29 23.07
N ARG A 128 11.05 -1.14 23.40
CA ARG A 128 11.77 0.00 23.99
C ARG A 128 12.40 -0.36 25.32
#